data_AF-A0A644ZLV1-F1
#
_entry.id   AF-A0A644ZLV1-F1
#
_cell.length_a   1.000
_cell.length_b   1.000
_cell.length_c   1.000
_cell.angle_alpha   90.00
_cell.angle_beta   90.00
_cell.angle_gamma   90.00
#
_symmetry.space_group_name_H-M   'P 1'
#
loop_
_entity.id
_entity.type
_entity.pdbx_description
1 polymer ?
#
loop_
_entity_poly.entity_id
_entity_poly.type
_entity_poly.pdbx_seq_one_letter_code
_entity_poly.pdbx_strand_id
1 'polypeptide(L)'
;MKGTQGQVWSFSAVDGRLFCGHNMSILEIGKDMNASAPYPLHTGVFRITKLPVKDRNLLFVVTYNKPAIVDMDTRKVWEVSGISKSVINAEVDHLNNIWMETVGQGIYKCRLTDDYKSYHYLFYYGTEKDKSLPEKLSLFKVGGRIVFLGDNTFWVYDENRDQIVPENKLNKCFTQVSDLKRLVHINDDQSWAITSSSIYRLMYDGYIARILEAYNVDNDNLSLVNADENISVLNDSVSLVCLDAGFILHNLHEKSAGVKLKAPLIESVKISISGGKERYLASGEDAAIPYNYNNVTFNFTESHSFTSNLSVQYLLEGMGNEWSEPSTSGSVFYARLPKGSYTFKLRTIDGLGNESEETVYRFEILSPWYQTYWAYLLYVLITGSVLYLVWMLILRRYRNLHLQKVRAREARYLRRMNENLLNKIEEKDAELFTQTSFIIKKNELILSLKNIADDFYAKSAQKSLLPFIQKINALLANNMDTEDDWNMFLIRFEEKHKNFFKKLKILYPQLTNNDLRLCACLKLGLESKDIASLMNISVRAVENNRYRLRKKLDLKPTQNLNDCFMEID
;
A
#
# COMPACT_ATOMS: atom_id res chain seq x y z
N MET A 1 -23.52 70.39 -19.68
CA MET A 1 -24.52 71.45 -19.43
C MET A 1 -23.96 72.76 -19.94
N LYS A 2 -24.79 73.70 -20.40
CA LYS A 2 -24.28 74.99 -20.91
C LYS A 2 -23.89 75.87 -19.72
N GLY A 3 -22.68 76.42 -19.71
CA GLY A 3 -22.16 77.25 -18.61
C GLY A 3 -21.29 76.50 -17.59
N THR A 4 -21.14 75.17 -17.73
CA THR A 4 -20.25 74.34 -16.88
C THR A 4 -18.98 73.92 -17.63
N GLN A 5 -18.53 74.70 -18.62
CA GLN A 5 -17.31 74.38 -19.36
C GLN A 5 -16.08 74.64 -18.49
N GLY A 6 -15.37 73.58 -18.12
CA GLY A 6 -14.20 73.63 -17.25
C GLY A 6 -14.16 72.41 -16.34
N GLN A 7 -13.34 72.50 -15.29
CA GLN A 7 -13.21 71.43 -14.31
C GLN A 7 -14.28 71.55 -13.24
N VAL A 8 -15.02 70.46 -13.03
CA VAL A 8 -16.04 70.31 -11.99
C VAL A 8 -15.49 69.36 -10.93
N TRP A 9 -15.52 69.80 -9.67
CA TRP A 9 -15.01 69.03 -8.53
C TRP A 9 -16.08 68.30 -7.77
N SER A 10 -17.27 68.91 -7.64
CA SER A 10 -18.38 68.31 -6.90
C SER A 10 -19.72 68.85 -7.37
N PHE A 11 -20.73 68.00 -7.19
CA PHE A 11 -22.13 68.41 -7.23
C PHE A 11 -22.73 68.26 -5.83
N SER A 12 -23.59 69.18 -5.44
CA SER A 12 -24.24 69.16 -4.13
C SER A 12 -25.67 69.63 -4.25
N ALA A 13 -26.62 68.76 -3.90
CA ALA A 13 -28.03 69.11 -3.82
C ALA A 13 -28.33 69.63 -2.41
N VAL A 14 -28.75 70.90 -2.31
CA VAL A 14 -29.08 71.54 -1.03
C VAL A 14 -30.42 72.23 -1.16
N ASP A 15 -31.38 71.86 -0.31
CA ASP A 15 -32.74 72.43 -0.28
C ASP A 15 -33.44 72.47 -1.66
N GLY A 16 -33.27 71.39 -2.44
CA GLY A 16 -33.87 71.26 -3.78
C GLY A 16 -33.18 72.08 -4.88
N ARG A 17 -32.03 72.71 -4.59
CA ARG A 17 -31.18 73.42 -5.55
C ARG A 17 -29.92 72.61 -5.80
N LEU A 18 -29.47 72.57 -7.06
CA LEU A 18 -28.27 71.85 -7.46
C LEU A 18 -27.11 72.83 -7.62
N PHE A 19 -26.08 72.66 -6.78
CA PHE A 19 -24.86 73.42 -6.85
C PHE A 19 -23.73 72.60 -7.49
N CYS A 20 -22.85 73.29 -8.20
CA CYS A 20 -21.68 72.74 -8.86
C CYS A 20 -20.44 73.49 -8.39
N GLY A 21 -19.53 72.79 -7.72
CA GLY A 21 -18.19 73.29 -7.40
C GLY A 21 -17.33 73.30 -8.66
N HIS A 22 -17.11 74.49 -9.23
CA HIS A 22 -16.37 74.67 -10.47
C HIS A 22 -15.02 75.33 -10.20
N ASN A 23 -14.06 75.16 -11.11
CA ASN A 23 -12.73 75.77 -11.00
C ASN A 23 -12.73 77.32 -11.01
N MET A 24 -13.84 77.96 -11.40
CA MET A 24 -13.99 79.43 -11.40
C MET A 24 -14.79 79.97 -10.21
N SER A 25 -15.81 79.24 -9.75
CA SER A 25 -16.78 79.70 -8.75
C SER A 25 -17.73 78.57 -8.30
N ILE A 26 -18.63 78.89 -7.39
CA ILE A 26 -19.85 78.13 -7.12
C ILE A 26 -20.89 78.45 -8.21
N LEU A 27 -21.33 77.42 -8.93
CA LEU A 27 -22.39 77.54 -9.92
C LEU A 27 -23.69 76.94 -9.37
N GLU A 28 -24.82 77.55 -9.70
CA GLU A 28 -26.15 76.99 -9.49
C GLU A 28 -26.72 76.53 -10.83
N ILE A 29 -27.21 75.29 -10.86
CA ILE A 29 -27.80 74.67 -12.04
C ILE A 29 -29.31 74.77 -11.94
N GLY A 30 -29.91 75.51 -12.87
CA GLY A 30 -31.36 75.64 -12.98
C GLY A 30 -32.03 74.36 -13.50
N LYS A 31 -33.35 74.28 -13.33
CA LYS A 31 -34.17 73.17 -13.87
C LYS A 31 -34.11 73.06 -15.40
N ASP A 32 -33.72 74.14 -16.07
CA ASP A 32 -33.48 74.22 -17.51
C ASP A 32 -32.07 73.74 -17.93
N MET A 33 -31.29 73.20 -16.98
CA MET A 33 -29.92 72.70 -17.17
C MET A 33 -28.91 73.78 -17.58
N ASN A 34 -29.24 75.06 -17.34
CA ASN A 34 -28.32 76.17 -17.48
C ASN A 34 -27.63 76.46 -16.15
N ALA A 35 -26.31 76.66 -16.18
CA ALA A 35 -25.55 77.07 -15.01
C ALA A 35 -25.46 78.60 -14.92
N SER A 36 -25.61 79.12 -13.71
CA SER A 36 -25.43 80.53 -13.37
C SER A 36 -24.49 80.66 -12.16
N ALA A 37 -23.81 81.80 -12.01
CA ALA A 37 -22.96 82.09 -10.86
C ALA A 37 -23.63 83.20 -10.00
N PRO A 38 -24.66 82.86 -9.20
CA PRO A 38 -25.45 83.86 -8.47
C PRO A 38 -24.71 84.46 -7.27
N TYR A 39 -23.57 83.88 -6.88
CA TYR A 39 -22.76 84.31 -5.75
C TYR A 39 -21.41 84.87 -6.23
N PRO A 40 -20.97 86.05 -5.74
CA PRO A 40 -19.75 86.70 -6.19
C PRO A 40 -18.50 86.06 -5.57
N LEU A 41 -18.26 84.79 -5.86
CA LEU A 41 -17.06 84.05 -5.48
C LEU A 41 -16.16 83.89 -6.71
N HIS A 42 -14.92 84.38 -6.67
CA HIS A 42 -14.00 84.40 -7.82
C HIS A 42 -12.82 83.43 -7.61
N THR A 43 -13.11 82.22 -7.16
CA THR A 43 -12.12 81.19 -6.88
C THR A 43 -12.72 79.79 -7.09
N GLY A 44 -11.87 78.81 -7.37
CA GLY A 44 -12.29 77.43 -7.54
C GLY A 44 -12.86 76.83 -6.27
N VAL A 45 -13.91 76.03 -6.41
CA VAL A 45 -14.66 75.41 -5.30
C VAL A 45 -14.54 73.89 -5.36
N PHE A 46 -13.99 73.29 -4.31
CA PHE A 46 -13.87 71.84 -4.18
C PHE A 46 -15.13 71.19 -3.61
N ARG A 47 -15.66 71.75 -2.51
CA ARG A 47 -16.77 71.17 -1.74
C ARG A 47 -17.74 72.24 -1.28
N ILE A 48 -19.03 71.90 -1.25
CA ILE A 48 -20.12 72.75 -0.77
C ILE A 48 -20.90 71.94 0.27
N THR A 49 -21.01 72.48 1.48
CA THR A 49 -21.66 71.78 2.61
C THR A 49 -22.66 72.71 3.29
N LYS A 50 -23.90 72.26 3.50
CA LYS A 50 -24.92 73.04 4.20
C LYS A 50 -24.59 73.11 5.70
N LEU A 51 -24.69 74.30 6.28
CA LEU A 51 -24.61 74.47 7.74
C LEU A 51 -25.99 74.28 8.38
N PRO A 52 -26.13 73.44 9.42
CA PRO A 52 -27.39 73.19 10.13
C PRO A 52 -27.72 74.35 11.10
N VAL A 53 -28.00 75.53 10.54
CA VAL A 53 -28.34 76.75 11.30
C VAL A 53 -29.85 76.96 11.31
N LYS A 54 -30.41 77.29 12.47
CA LYS A 54 -31.82 77.68 12.58
C LYS A 54 -32.00 79.07 11.97
N ASP A 55 -33.01 79.23 11.12
CA ASP A 55 -33.44 80.50 10.53
C ASP A 55 -32.48 81.18 9.54
N ARG A 56 -31.43 80.50 9.06
CA ARG A 56 -30.56 80.98 7.97
C ARG A 56 -30.12 79.86 7.04
N ASN A 57 -30.09 80.16 5.75
CA ASN A 57 -29.61 79.23 4.73
C ASN A 57 -28.14 79.50 4.39
N LEU A 58 -27.23 78.98 5.23
CA LEU A 58 -25.78 79.17 5.06
C LEU A 58 -25.11 77.93 4.46
N LEU A 59 -24.21 78.15 3.50
CA LEU A 59 -23.31 77.13 2.96
C LEU A 59 -21.89 77.42 3.41
N PHE A 60 -21.20 76.37 3.85
CA PHE A 60 -19.75 76.34 4.01
C PHE A 60 -19.12 75.85 2.70
N VAL A 61 -18.28 76.67 2.09
CA VAL A 61 -17.68 76.41 0.79
C VAL A 61 -16.17 76.29 0.94
N VAL A 62 -15.63 75.14 0.55
CA VAL A 62 -14.19 74.89 0.48
C VAL A 62 -13.69 75.37 -0.87
N THR A 63 -12.75 76.32 -0.85
CA THR A 63 -12.17 76.91 -2.07
C THR A 63 -10.69 76.57 -2.21
N TYR A 64 -10.09 76.90 -3.36
CA TYR A 64 -8.64 76.74 -3.59
C TYR A 64 -7.77 77.51 -2.58
N ASN A 65 -8.31 78.60 -2.03
CA ASN A 65 -7.57 79.51 -1.17
C ASN A 65 -8.03 79.37 0.29
N LYS A 66 -9.12 80.04 0.65
CA LYS A 66 -9.69 80.05 2.00
C LYS A 66 -11.14 79.59 1.97
N PRO A 67 -11.62 78.87 3.00
CA PRO A 67 -13.04 78.59 3.08
C PRO A 67 -13.87 79.86 3.14
N ALA A 68 -15.06 79.81 2.58
CA ALA A 68 -16.00 80.92 2.54
C ALA A 68 -17.37 80.49 3.03
N ILE A 69 -18.13 81.44 3.55
CA ILE A 69 -19.55 81.28 3.84
C ILE A 69 -20.34 81.95 2.73
N VAL A 70 -21.32 81.23 2.20
CA VAL A 70 -22.31 81.75 1.26
C VAL A 70 -23.65 81.79 1.98
N ASP A 71 -24.21 82.99 2.09
CA ASP A 71 -25.58 83.19 2.54
C ASP A 71 -26.51 83.09 1.33
N MET A 72 -27.32 82.03 1.29
CA MET A 72 -28.21 81.76 0.17
C MET A 72 -29.36 82.77 0.07
N ASP A 73 -29.76 83.36 1.20
CA ASP A 73 -30.90 84.28 1.29
C ASP A 73 -30.49 85.68 0.85
N THR A 74 -29.33 86.16 1.32
CA THR A 74 -28.82 87.50 1.01
C THR A 74 -27.88 87.55 -0.20
N ARG A 75 -27.44 86.39 -0.70
CA ARG A 75 -26.41 86.23 -1.74
C ARG A 75 -25.05 86.82 -1.39
N LYS A 76 -24.80 87.08 -0.10
CA LYS A 76 -23.52 87.59 0.39
C LYS A 76 -22.54 86.44 0.58
N VAL A 77 -21.27 86.75 0.36
CA VAL A 77 -20.15 85.82 0.53
C VAL A 77 -19.07 86.50 1.35
N TRP A 78 -18.48 85.77 2.29
CA TRP A 78 -17.30 86.25 3.03
C TRP A 78 -16.35 85.08 3.32
N GLU A 79 -15.06 85.36 3.25
CA GLU A 79 -14.02 84.37 3.56
C GLU A 79 -13.79 84.25 5.07
N VAL A 80 -13.53 83.03 5.54
CA VAL A 80 -13.19 82.76 6.92
C VAL A 80 -11.67 82.56 7.04
N SER A 81 -10.99 83.53 7.63
CA SER A 81 -9.54 83.50 7.82
C SER A 81 -9.15 82.75 9.09
N GLY A 82 -7.98 82.10 9.10
CA GLY A 82 -7.42 81.40 10.27
C GLY A 82 -6.79 80.05 9.96
N ILE A 83 -7.05 79.50 8.77
CA ILE A 83 -6.46 78.25 8.29
C ILE A 83 -5.21 78.57 7.45
N SER A 84 -4.13 77.82 7.68
CA SER A 84 -2.86 77.96 6.97
C SER A 84 -2.66 76.93 5.84
N LYS A 85 -3.26 75.74 5.95
CA LYS A 85 -3.14 74.67 4.94
C LYS A 85 -4.36 74.62 4.02
N SER A 86 -4.15 74.28 2.75
CA SER A 86 -5.24 74.15 1.77
C SER A 86 -6.14 72.96 2.13
N VAL A 87 -7.45 73.18 2.02
CA VAL A 87 -8.52 72.23 2.37
C VAL A 87 -9.20 71.77 1.08
N ILE A 88 -9.54 70.49 0.98
CA ILE A 88 -10.18 69.89 -0.19
C ILE A 88 -11.57 69.34 0.08
N ASN A 89 -11.86 68.97 1.32
CA ASN A 89 -13.15 68.41 1.70
C ASN A 89 -13.60 68.97 3.05
N ALA A 90 -14.90 69.02 3.28
CA ALA A 90 -15.47 69.43 4.55
C ALA A 90 -16.80 68.75 4.84
N GLU A 91 -16.96 68.33 6.09
CA GLU A 91 -18.15 67.69 6.61
C GLU A 91 -18.57 68.30 7.95
N VAL A 92 -19.87 68.25 8.23
CA VAL A 92 -20.43 68.78 9.48
C VAL A 92 -20.92 67.61 10.34
N ASP A 93 -20.46 67.57 11.58
CA ASP A 93 -20.88 66.59 12.57
C ASP A 93 -22.24 66.97 13.22
N HIS A 94 -22.76 66.07 14.04
CA HIS A 94 -24.06 66.24 14.72
C HIS A 94 -24.05 67.33 15.82
N LEU A 95 -22.87 67.82 16.22
CA LEU A 95 -22.70 68.90 17.18
C LEU A 95 -22.47 70.26 16.49
N ASN A 96 -22.61 70.32 15.16
CA ASN A 96 -22.36 71.47 14.30
C ASN A 96 -20.88 71.91 14.26
N ASN A 97 -19.94 71.00 14.49
CA ASN A 97 -18.53 71.27 14.22
C ASN A 97 -18.23 70.93 12.77
N ILE A 98 -17.36 71.73 12.17
CA ILE A 98 -16.93 71.58 10.78
C ILE A 98 -15.57 70.88 10.80
N TRP A 99 -15.53 69.74 10.15
CA TRP A 99 -14.33 68.95 9.91
C TRP A 99 -13.83 69.21 8.51
N MET A 100 -12.53 69.39 8.34
CA MET A 100 -11.92 69.82 7.09
C MET A 100 -10.69 68.98 6.77
N GLU A 101 -10.70 68.32 5.61
CA GLU A 101 -9.59 67.54 5.08
C GLU A 101 -8.59 68.44 4.37
N THR A 102 -7.31 68.33 4.70
CA THR A 102 -6.26 69.07 4.00
C THR A 102 -5.77 68.30 2.77
N VAL A 103 -5.21 69.01 1.78
CA VAL A 103 -4.63 68.38 0.56
C VAL A 103 -3.53 67.37 0.90
N GLY A 104 -2.73 67.67 1.94
CA GLY A 104 -1.52 66.94 2.27
C GLY A 104 -1.64 66.12 3.54
N GLN A 105 -1.64 66.81 4.68
CA GLN A 105 -1.47 66.18 5.99
C GLN A 105 -2.43 66.72 7.03
N GLY A 106 -3.10 65.79 7.72
CA GLY A 106 -3.98 66.10 8.85
C GLY A 106 -5.34 66.70 8.49
N ILE A 107 -6.10 67.00 9.55
CA ILE A 107 -7.49 67.45 9.52
C ILE A 107 -7.68 68.60 10.49
N TYR A 108 -8.51 69.57 10.12
CA TYR A 108 -8.97 70.59 11.03
C TYR A 108 -10.36 70.27 11.58
N LYS A 109 -10.57 70.60 12.85
CA LYS A 109 -11.89 70.67 13.49
C LYS A 109 -12.12 72.10 13.92
N CYS A 110 -13.25 72.70 13.53
CA CYS A 110 -13.57 74.05 13.98
C CYS A 110 -15.05 74.23 14.28
N ARG A 111 -15.34 75.31 14.99
CA ARG A 111 -16.69 75.85 15.14
C ARG A 111 -16.64 77.33 14.83
N LEU A 112 -17.59 77.80 14.05
CA LEU A 112 -17.68 79.21 13.70
C LEU A 112 -18.30 80.03 14.85
N THR A 113 -18.00 81.32 14.89
CA THR A 113 -18.68 82.30 15.73
C THR A 113 -20.13 82.51 15.28
N ASP A 114 -20.98 83.11 16.12
CA ASP A 114 -22.40 83.36 15.81
C ASP A 114 -22.60 84.31 14.62
N ASP A 115 -21.59 85.12 14.29
CA ASP A 115 -21.57 85.97 13.09
C ASP A 115 -21.05 85.26 11.83
N TYR A 116 -20.57 84.02 11.98
CA TYR A 116 -19.99 83.16 10.94
C TYR A 116 -18.78 83.73 10.20
N LYS A 117 -18.11 84.75 10.75
CA LYS A 117 -16.96 85.40 10.11
C LYS A 117 -15.61 84.91 10.62
N SER A 118 -15.58 84.24 11.76
CA SER A 118 -14.37 83.74 12.40
C SER A 118 -14.59 82.39 13.08
N TYR A 119 -13.51 81.79 13.59
CA TYR A 119 -13.57 80.53 14.33
C TYR A 119 -13.69 80.81 15.83
N HIS A 120 -14.71 80.25 16.47
CA HIS A 120 -14.80 80.18 17.93
C HIS A 120 -13.66 79.32 18.50
N TYR A 121 -13.37 78.20 17.83
CA TYR A 121 -12.16 77.42 18.02
C TYR A 121 -11.73 76.77 16.70
N LEU A 122 -10.43 76.51 16.58
CA LEU A 122 -9.82 75.82 15.45
C LEU A 122 -8.72 74.88 15.96
N PHE A 123 -8.97 73.59 15.90
CA PHE A 123 -8.01 72.54 16.22
C PHE A 123 -7.49 71.88 14.96
N TYR A 124 -6.22 71.49 15.00
CA TYR A 124 -5.54 70.76 13.93
C TYR A 124 -5.02 69.45 14.50
N TYR A 125 -5.33 68.35 13.82
CA TYR A 125 -4.90 66.99 14.14
C TYR A 125 -4.07 66.46 12.97
N GLY A 126 -2.84 66.05 13.22
CA GLY A 126 -1.95 65.49 12.22
C GLY A 126 -0.60 65.09 12.84
N THR A 127 0.25 64.44 12.05
CA THR A 127 1.55 63.87 12.46
C THR A 127 2.48 64.86 13.16
N GLU A 128 2.39 66.15 12.82
CA GLU A 128 3.14 67.24 13.47
C GLU A 128 2.84 67.38 14.97
N LYS A 129 1.61 67.07 15.39
CA LYS A 129 1.18 67.13 16.80
C LYS A 129 1.09 65.75 17.44
N ASP A 130 0.67 64.75 16.68
CA ASP A 130 0.52 63.38 17.14
C ASP A 130 1.07 62.43 16.09
N LYS A 131 2.28 61.90 16.35
CA LYS A 131 2.99 60.97 15.46
C LYS A 131 2.30 59.61 15.31
N SER A 132 1.30 59.31 16.13
CA SER A 132 0.53 58.06 16.00
C SER A 132 -0.51 58.11 14.89
N LEU A 133 -0.87 59.31 14.42
CA LEU A 133 -1.81 59.49 13.33
C LEU A 133 -1.16 59.21 11.96
N PRO A 134 -1.94 58.68 10.99
CA PRO A 134 -1.53 58.62 9.59
C PRO A 134 -1.11 59.98 9.04
N GLU A 135 -0.19 59.97 8.07
CA GLU A 135 0.28 61.19 7.41
C GLU A 135 -0.87 61.90 6.69
N LYS A 136 -1.65 61.13 5.93
CA LYS A 136 -2.86 61.60 5.24
C LYS A 136 -4.09 60.96 5.86
N LEU A 137 -5.08 61.80 6.16
CA LEU A 137 -6.38 61.38 6.67
C LEU A 137 -7.47 61.90 5.73
N SER A 138 -8.18 61.00 5.08
CA SER A 138 -9.33 61.35 4.24
C SER A 138 -10.63 61.34 5.03
N LEU A 139 -11.47 62.34 4.78
CA LEU A 139 -12.65 62.65 5.58
C LEU A 139 -13.92 62.05 4.97
N PHE A 140 -14.64 61.27 5.77
CA PHE A 140 -15.90 60.65 5.37
C PHE A 140 -16.98 60.80 6.44
N LYS A 141 -18.24 60.67 6.01
CA LYS A 141 -19.39 60.58 6.89
C LYS A 141 -20.08 59.23 6.70
N VAL A 142 -20.12 58.43 7.76
CA VAL A 142 -20.65 57.05 7.76
C VAL A 142 -21.46 56.86 9.04
N GLY A 143 -22.69 56.35 8.95
CA GLY A 143 -23.50 56.16 10.16
C GLY A 143 -23.88 57.47 10.87
N GLY A 144 -23.90 58.60 10.14
CA GLY A 144 -24.00 59.95 10.73
C GLY A 144 -22.75 60.43 11.49
N ARG A 145 -21.70 59.62 11.59
CA ARG A 145 -20.45 59.92 12.30
C ARG A 145 -19.36 60.35 11.33
N ILE A 146 -18.44 61.17 11.82
CA ILE A 146 -17.22 61.52 11.10
C ILE A 146 -16.22 60.38 11.27
N VAL A 147 -15.79 59.82 10.14
CA VAL A 147 -14.81 58.74 10.06
C VAL A 147 -13.65 59.22 9.19
N PHE A 148 -12.44 58.87 9.59
CA PHE A 148 -11.23 59.17 8.84
C PHE A 148 -10.60 57.87 8.34
N LEU A 149 -10.07 57.90 7.12
CA LEU A 149 -9.28 56.81 6.56
C LEU A 149 -7.84 57.29 6.37
N GLY A 150 -6.89 56.57 6.93
CA GLY A 150 -5.46 56.80 6.72
C GLY A 150 -4.68 55.50 6.82
N ASP A 151 -3.71 55.30 5.94
CA ASP A 151 -2.90 54.08 5.87
C ASP A 151 -3.73 52.79 5.86
N ASN A 152 -4.84 52.78 5.11
CA ASN A 152 -5.79 51.67 5.02
C ASN A 152 -6.47 51.29 6.36
N THR A 153 -6.48 52.21 7.33
CA THR A 153 -7.12 52.03 8.63
C THR A 153 -8.11 53.15 8.91
N PHE A 154 -9.23 52.80 9.54
CA PHE A 154 -10.27 53.72 9.97
C PHE A 154 -10.00 54.28 11.36
N TRP A 155 -10.32 55.56 11.52
CA TRP A 155 -10.18 56.33 12.75
C TRP A 155 -11.44 57.14 12.98
N VAL A 156 -11.76 57.41 14.24
CA VAL A 156 -12.89 58.24 14.65
C VAL A 156 -12.45 59.22 15.72
N TYR A 157 -13.17 60.32 15.85
CA TYR A 157 -12.96 61.27 16.94
C TYR A 157 -13.70 60.80 18.20
N ASP A 158 -12.96 60.65 19.31
CA ASP A 158 -13.53 60.39 20.64
C ASP A 158 -13.77 61.73 21.35
N GLU A 159 -15.06 62.08 21.49
CA GLU A 159 -15.50 63.33 22.11
C GLU A 159 -15.12 63.43 23.59
N ASN A 160 -14.99 62.30 24.30
CA ASN A 160 -14.67 62.32 25.73
C ASN A 160 -13.18 62.61 25.97
N ARG A 161 -12.33 62.21 25.01
CA ARG A 161 -10.87 62.34 25.10
C ARG A 161 -10.32 63.49 24.28
N ASP A 162 -11.14 64.09 23.42
CA ASP A 162 -10.75 65.10 22.44
C ASP A 162 -9.58 64.64 21.55
N GLN A 163 -9.62 63.38 21.11
CA GLN A 163 -8.55 62.73 20.35
C GLN A 163 -9.12 61.87 19.21
N ILE A 164 -8.34 61.73 18.14
CA ILE A 164 -8.64 60.79 17.05
C ILE A 164 -8.07 59.42 17.46
N VAL A 165 -8.91 58.40 17.46
CA VAL A 165 -8.57 57.03 17.90
C VAL A 165 -8.92 56.00 16.82
N PRO A 166 -8.25 54.84 16.76
CA PRO A 166 -8.56 53.79 15.80
C PRO A 166 -10.00 53.26 15.97
N GLU A 167 -10.73 53.10 14.86
CA GLU A 167 -12.09 52.55 14.85
C GLU A 167 -12.07 51.03 14.69
N ASN A 168 -12.01 50.34 15.84
CA ASN A 168 -11.86 48.89 15.90
C ASN A 168 -12.92 48.10 15.13
N LYS A 169 -14.17 48.55 15.02
CA LYS A 169 -15.24 47.74 14.39
C LYS A 169 -15.09 47.75 12.87
N LEU A 170 -14.86 48.93 12.29
CA LEU A 170 -14.58 49.06 10.86
C LEU A 170 -13.26 48.37 10.50
N ASN A 171 -12.19 48.59 11.30
CA ASN A 171 -10.90 47.96 11.05
C ASN A 171 -10.97 46.42 11.06
N LYS A 172 -11.78 45.84 11.95
CA LYS A 172 -12.01 44.38 11.96
C LYS A 172 -12.71 43.89 10.68
N CYS A 173 -13.68 44.66 10.17
CA CYS A 173 -14.41 44.29 8.95
C CYS A 173 -13.54 44.30 7.70
N PHE A 174 -12.56 45.20 7.63
CA PHE A 174 -11.69 45.39 6.47
C PHE A 174 -10.28 44.81 6.67
N THR A 175 -10.09 43.84 7.58
CA THR A 175 -8.77 43.24 7.85
C THR A 175 -8.13 42.57 6.62
N GLN A 176 -8.95 41.99 5.74
CA GLN A 176 -8.51 41.30 4.51
C GLN A 176 -8.57 42.20 3.27
N VAL A 177 -8.97 43.47 3.43
CA VAL A 177 -9.14 44.40 2.31
C VAL A 177 -7.99 45.39 2.33
N SER A 178 -7.24 45.45 1.24
CA SER A 178 -6.18 46.42 1.02
C SER A 178 -6.64 47.54 0.07
N ASP A 179 -5.92 48.65 0.12
CA ASP A 179 -6.05 49.75 -0.83
C ASP A 179 -7.43 50.43 -0.86
N LEU A 180 -8.04 50.64 0.31
CA LEU A 180 -9.23 51.46 0.47
C LEU A 180 -8.95 52.90 0.03
N LYS A 181 -9.78 53.41 -0.89
CA LYS A 181 -9.65 54.74 -1.48
C LYS A 181 -10.70 55.71 -0.96
N ARG A 182 -11.97 55.30 -0.96
CA ARG A 182 -13.10 56.20 -0.73
C ARG A 182 -14.25 55.50 -0.04
N LEU A 183 -14.97 56.24 0.81
CA LEU A 183 -16.30 55.86 1.27
C LEU A 183 -17.35 56.79 0.68
N VAL A 184 -18.49 56.24 0.28
CA VAL A 184 -19.64 57.00 -0.23
C VAL A 184 -20.87 56.64 0.60
N HIS A 185 -21.49 57.65 1.22
CA HIS A 185 -22.70 57.48 2.03
C HIS A 185 -23.91 57.12 1.16
N ILE A 186 -24.69 56.11 1.59
CA ILE A 186 -25.96 55.72 0.95
C ILE A 186 -27.13 56.28 1.75
N ASN A 187 -27.25 55.87 3.02
CA ASN A 187 -28.33 56.24 3.94
C ASN A 187 -27.82 56.14 5.39
N ASP A 188 -28.72 56.28 6.38
CA ASP A 188 -28.40 56.43 7.81
C ASP A 188 -27.29 55.50 8.33
N ASP A 189 -27.28 54.22 7.93
CA ASP A 189 -26.32 53.21 8.38
C ASP A 189 -25.53 52.54 7.26
N GLN A 190 -25.84 52.75 5.98
CA GLN A 190 -25.11 52.09 4.88
C GLN A 190 -24.24 53.05 4.08
N SER A 191 -23.09 52.52 3.67
CA SER A 191 -22.13 53.20 2.80
C SER A 191 -21.49 52.21 1.83
N TRP A 192 -21.01 52.72 0.70
CA TRP A 192 -20.05 52.03 -0.14
C TRP A 192 -18.63 52.30 0.34
N ALA A 193 -17.78 51.27 0.31
CA ALA A 193 -16.34 51.39 0.38
C ALA A 193 -15.74 50.96 -0.96
N ILE A 194 -14.81 51.75 -1.47
CA ILE A 194 -14.22 51.58 -2.80
C ILE A 194 -12.72 51.37 -2.64
N THR A 195 -12.18 50.33 -3.27
CA THR A 195 -10.74 50.10 -3.47
C THR A 195 -10.37 50.36 -4.93
N SER A 196 -9.12 50.09 -5.33
CA SER A 196 -8.72 50.18 -6.74
C SER A 196 -9.39 49.15 -7.66
N SER A 197 -9.81 47.99 -7.13
CA SER A 197 -10.32 46.86 -7.92
C SER A 197 -11.71 46.37 -7.49
N SER A 198 -12.18 46.74 -6.30
CA SER A 198 -13.37 46.19 -5.69
C SER A 198 -14.21 47.24 -4.98
N ILE A 199 -15.51 46.98 -4.89
CA ILE A 199 -16.46 47.79 -4.15
C ILE A 199 -17.17 46.93 -3.11
N TYR A 200 -17.44 47.51 -1.95
CA TYR A 200 -18.04 46.83 -0.82
C TYR A 200 -19.20 47.66 -0.30
N ARG A 201 -20.37 47.05 -0.16
CA ARG A 201 -21.48 47.68 0.57
C ARG A 201 -21.33 47.31 2.04
N LEU A 202 -21.28 48.31 2.91
CA LEU A 202 -21.12 48.11 4.34
C LEU A 202 -22.27 48.75 5.12
N MET A 203 -22.57 48.15 6.27
CA MET A 203 -23.45 48.69 7.29
C MET A 203 -22.60 49.09 8.50
N TYR A 204 -22.75 50.32 8.97
CA TYR A 204 -22.09 50.86 10.14
C TYR A 204 -22.96 51.91 10.84
N ASP A 205 -23.41 51.59 12.05
CA ASP A 205 -24.22 52.47 12.92
C ASP A 205 -23.43 53.04 14.11
N GLY A 206 -22.13 52.73 14.19
CA GLY A 206 -21.27 53.09 15.32
C GLY A 206 -21.14 52.04 16.43
N TYR A 207 -22.01 51.03 16.43
CA TYR A 207 -21.96 49.89 17.36
C TYR A 207 -21.56 48.60 16.63
N ILE A 208 -22.11 48.40 15.44
CA ILE A 208 -21.92 47.23 14.58
C ILE A 208 -21.36 47.70 13.25
N ALA A 209 -20.36 46.98 12.73
CA ALA A 209 -19.87 47.12 11.37
C ALA A 209 -20.00 45.75 10.68
N ARG A 210 -20.52 45.71 9.44
CA ARG A 210 -20.58 44.49 8.61
C ARG A 210 -20.48 44.83 7.13
N ILE A 211 -19.80 43.99 6.36
CA ILE A 211 -19.87 44.02 4.90
C ILE A 211 -21.13 43.24 4.49
N LEU A 212 -22.02 43.90 3.76
CA LEU A 212 -23.27 43.35 3.23
C LEU A 212 -23.05 42.69 1.86
N GLU A 213 -22.27 43.35 1.01
CA GLU A 213 -21.98 42.90 -0.35
C GLU A 213 -20.54 43.24 -0.72
N ALA A 214 -19.93 42.43 -1.59
CA ALA A 214 -18.63 42.69 -2.18
C ALA A 214 -18.71 42.37 -3.67
N TYR A 215 -18.17 43.25 -4.50
CA TYR A 215 -18.10 43.07 -5.94
C TYR A 215 -16.71 43.46 -6.43
N ASN A 216 -16.05 42.54 -7.13
CA ASN A 216 -14.75 42.76 -7.73
C ASN A 216 -14.96 43.20 -9.18
N VAL A 217 -14.60 44.45 -9.46
CA VAL A 217 -14.81 45.13 -10.75
C VAL A 217 -13.85 44.58 -11.80
N ASP A 218 -12.59 44.32 -11.41
CA ASP A 218 -11.56 43.81 -12.32
C ASP A 218 -11.92 42.46 -12.93
N ASN A 219 -12.72 41.66 -12.21
CA ASN A 219 -13.10 40.32 -12.67
C ASN A 219 -13.93 40.30 -13.94
N ASP A 220 -14.70 41.37 -14.17
CA ASP A 220 -15.51 41.51 -15.38
C ASP A 220 -14.75 42.28 -16.48
N ASN A 221 -13.42 42.43 -16.35
CA ASN A 221 -12.56 43.27 -17.20
C ASN A 221 -13.02 44.73 -17.25
N LEU A 222 -13.57 45.22 -16.14
CA LEU A 222 -13.97 46.60 -15.96
C LEU A 222 -12.93 47.29 -15.06
N SER A 223 -12.75 48.60 -15.24
CA SER A 223 -11.80 49.39 -14.45
C SER A 223 -12.49 50.59 -13.82
N LEU A 224 -12.22 50.80 -12.54
CA LEU A 224 -12.59 52.03 -11.85
C LEU A 224 -11.74 53.20 -12.37
N VAL A 225 -12.24 54.42 -12.20
CA VAL A 225 -11.50 55.64 -12.55
C VAL A 225 -10.33 55.82 -11.59
N ASN A 226 -9.13 55.48 -12.06
CA ASN A 226 -7.91 55.58 -11.25
C ASN A 226 -7.75 57.00 -10.67
N ALA A 227 -7.50 57.07 -9.36
CA ALA A 227 -7.31 58.28 -8.57
C ALA A 227 -8.56 59.17 -8.37
N ASP A 228 -9.72 58.78 -8.91
CA ASP A 228 -11.01 59.39 -8.59
C ASP A 228 -12.14 58.36 -8.58
N GLU A 229 -11.90 57.22 -7.92
CA GLU A 229 -12.86 56.13 -7.84
C GLU A 229 -14.12 56.64 -7.13
N ASN A 230 -15.29 56.49 -7.76
CA ASN A 230 -16.52 57.12 -7.26
C ASN A 230 -17.75 56.26 -7.49
N ILE A 231 -18.74 56.43 -6.62
CA ILE A 231 -20.08 55.87 -6.77
C ILE A 231 -21.07 57.02 -6.60
N SER A 232 -22.00 57.15 -7.53
CA SER A 232 -23.09 58.12 -7.45
C SER A 232 -24.34 57.42 -6.92
N VAL A 233 -24.74 57.73 -5.69
CA VAL A 233 -25.96 57.20 -5.08
C VAL A 233 -27.16 58.00 -5.59
N LEU A 234 -28.09 57.33 -6.27
CA LEU A 234 -29.31 57.97 -6.78
C LEU A 234 -30.43 57.96 -5.74
N ASN A 235 -30.51 56.86 -4.99
CA ASN A 235 -31.40 56.66 -3.85
C ASN A 235 -30.91 55.46 -3.02
N ASP A 236 -31.62 55.15 -1.92
CA ASP A 236 -31.28 54.06 -0.99
C ASP A 236 -31.13 52.68 -1.66
N SER A 237 -31.69 52.47 -2.85
CA SER A 237 -31.69 51.18 -3.55
C SER A 237 -30.89 51.17 -4.84
N VAL A 238 -30.56 52.32 -5.42
CA VAL A 238 -29.93 52.42 -6.73
C VAL A 238 -28.66 53.27 -6.66
N SER A 239 -27.55 52.68 -7.04
CA SER A 239 -26.23 53.31 -7.09
C SER A 239 -25.59 53.12 -8.46
N LEU A 240 -24.84 54.12 -8.92
CA LEU A 240 -24.05 54.07 -10.15
C LEU A 240 -22.57 53.97 -9.80
N VAL A 241 -21.93 52.86 -10.15
CA VAL A 241 -20.48 52.69 -9.99
C VAL A 241 -19.78 53.30 -11.19
N CYS A 242 -18.95 54.32 -10.98
CA CYS A 242 -18.28 55.02 -12.07
C CYS A 242 -17.06 54.21 -12.56
N LEU A 243 -17.05 53.91 -13.85
CA LEU A 243 -15.94 53.23 -14.53
C LEU A 243 -15.19 54.23 -15.43
N ASP A 244 -13.99 53.87 -15.85
CA ASP A 244 -13.26 54.62 -16.88
C ASP A 244 -14.02 54.73 -18.21
N ALA A 245 -14.79 53.69 -18.55
CA ALA A 245 -15.58 53.54 -19.76
C ALA A 245 -17.08 53.36 -19.48
N GLY A 246 -17.66 54.22 -18.64
CA GLY A 246 -19.11 54.27 -18.40
C GLY A 246 -19.49 54.11 -16.93
N PHE A 247 -20.54 53.35 -16.64
CA PHE A 247 -20.98 53.08 -15.28
C PHE A 247 -21.72 51.75 -15.15
N ILE A 248 -21.67 51.15 -13.97
CA ILE A 248 -22.51 50.00 -13.60
C ILE A 248 -23.71 50.50 -12.82
N LEU A 249 -24.91 50.05 -13.19
CA LEU A 249 -26.13 50.28 -12.42
C LEU A 249 -26.27 49.14 -11.39
N HIS A 250 -26.14 49.46 -10.11
CA HIS A 250 -26.41 48.55 -9.00
C HIS A 250 -27.79 48.85 -8.42
N ASN A 251 -28.64 47.83 -8.30
CA ASN A 251 -30.00 47.93 -7.78
C ASN A 251 -30.28 46.84 -6.72
N LEU A 252 -30.62 47.25 -5.50
CA LEU A 252 -30.91 46.35 -4.37
C LEU A 252 -32.14 45.46 -4.56
N HIS A 253 -33.10 45.90 -5.37
CA HIS A 253 -34.33 45.15 -5.59
C HIS A 253 -34.21 44.14 -6.72
N GLU A 254 -33.24 44.33 -7.62
CA GLU A 254 -32.79 43.27 -8.50
C GLU A 254 -31.95 42.32 -7.66
N LYS A 255 -32.61 41.41 -6.95
CA LYS A 255 -31.94 40.18 -6.51
C LYS A 255 -31.29 39.62 -7.76
N SER A 256 -29.95 39.67 -7.80
CA SER A 256 -29.18 38.76 -8.62
C SER A 256 -29.79 37.40 -8.34
N ALA A 257 -30.45 36.83 -9.34
CA ALA A 257 -30.86 35.43 -9.29
C ALA A 257 -29.59 34.71 -8.91
N GLY A 258 -29.50 34.23 -7.65
CA GLY A 258 -28.24 33.80 -7.05
C GLY A 258 -27.53 32.96 -8.08
N VAL A 259 -26.35 33.40 -8.53
CA VAL A 259 -25.64 32.75 -9.63
C VAL A 259 -25.49 31.31 -9.20
N LYS A 260 -26.32 30.41 -9.76
CA LYS A 260 -26.31 29.02 -9.35
C LYS A 260 -25.00 28.48 -9.87
N LEU A 261 -24.01 28.38 -8.97
CA LEU A 261 -22.69 27.91 -9.31
C LEU A 261 -22.84 26.52 -9.93
N LYS A 262 -22.32 26.37 -11.14
CA LYS A 262 -22.41 25.12 -11.88
C LYS A 262 -21.32 24.17 -11.39
N ALA A 263 -21.69 22.90 -11.22
CA ALA A 263 -20.77 21.86 -10.79
C ALA A 263 -19.60 21.72 -11.80
N PRO A 264 -18.35 21.59 -11.33
CA PRO A 264 -17.18 21.43 -12.19
C PRO A 264 -17.19 20.06 -12.89
N LEU A 265 -16.69 19.99 -14.12
CA LEU A 265 -16.67 18.73 -14.89
C LEU A 265 -15.28 18.08 -14.80
N ILE A 266 -15.24 16.79 -14.44
CA ILE A 266 -14.02 15.99 -14.53
C ILE A 266 -13.78 15.63 -16.00
N GLU A 267 -12.72 16.19 -16.59
CA GLU A 267 -12.34 15.97 -17.99
C GLU A 267 -11.72 14.59 -18.18
N SER A 268 -10.78 14.24 -17.29
CA SER A 268 -10.05 12.99 -17.39
C SER A 268 -9.51 12.55 -16.04
N VAL A 269 -9.49 11.23 -15.83
CA VAL A 269 -8.83 10.59 -14.71
C VAL A 269 -7.66 9.78 -15.25
N LYS A 270 -6.45 10.16 -14.87
CA LYS A 270 -5.21 9.54 -15.30
C LYS A 270 -4.62 8.71 -14.18
N ILE A 271 -4.24 7.46 -14.49
CA ILE A 271 -3.57 6.56 -13.56
C ILE A 271 -2.14 6.27 -14.04
N SER A 272 -1.17 6.23 -13.13
CA SER A 272 0.23 5.97 -13.48
C SER A 272 0.91 4.98 -12.55
N ILE A 273 1.91 4.28 -13.10
CA ILE A 273 2.84 3.42 -12.34
C ILE A 273 4.05 4.27 -11.92
N SER A 274 4.62 4.00 -10.74
CA SER A 274 5.97 4.44 -10.36
C SER A 274 7.01 3.96 -11.40
N GLY A 275 7.26 4.78 -12.43
CA GLY A 275 8.09 4.40 -13.59
C GLY A 275 7.58 4.89 -14.96
N GLY A 276 6.44 5.58 -15.03
CA GLY A 276 6.07 6.43 -16.18
C GLY A 276 5.07 5.86 -17.19
N LYS A 277 4.53 4.65 -16.99
CA LYS A 277 3.38 4.17 -17.80
C LYS A 277 2.09 4.80 -17.29
N GLU A 278 1.36 5.47 -18.18
CA GLU A 278 0.11 6.17 -17.89
C GLU A 278 -1.08 5.52 -18.63
N ARG A 279 -2.27 5.58 -18.04
CA ARG A 279 -3.54 5.18 -18.67
C ARG A 279 -4.64 6.17 -18.28
N TYR A 280 -5.61 6.37 -19.16
CA TYR A 280 -6.79 7.19 -18.91
C TYR A 280 -7.99 6.27 -18.62
N LEU A 281 -8.79 6.65 -17.64
CA LEU A 281 -10.05 5.99 -17.29
C LEU A 281 -11.22 6.69 -17.99
N ALA A 282 -12.25 5.92 -18.34
CA ALA A 282 -13.49 6.47 -18.87
C ALA A 282 -14.25 7.25 -17.78
N SER A 283 -14.92 8.32 -18.19
CA SER A 283 -15.74 9.15 -17.29
C SER A 283 -17.10 8.48 -17.06
N GLY A 284 -17.52 8.32 -15.80
CA GLY A 284 -18.89 7.94 -15.43
C GLY A 284 -19.14 6.52 -14.89
N GLU A 285 -18.12 5.66 -14.78
CA GLU A 285 -18.26 4.32 -14.18
C GLU A 285 -17.36 4.14 -12.94
N ASP A 286 -17.79 3.30 -11.99
CA ASP A 286 -17.00 2.88 -10.84
C ASP A 286 -15.72 2.19 -11.33
N ALA A 287 -14.60 2.90 -11.32
CA ALA A 287 -13.37 2.43 -11.93
C ALA A 287 -12.57 1.52 -10.98
N ALA A 288 -12.28 0.29 -11.41
CA ALA A 288 -11.39 -0.62 -10.71
C ALA A 288 -9.93 -0.41 -11.16
N ILE A 289 -9.10 0.16 -10.28
CA ILE A 289 -7.70 0.49 -10.53
C ILE A 289 -6.81 -0.64 -10.00
N PRO A 290 -5.96 -1.27 -10.85
CA PRO A 290 -4.98 -2.24 -10.38
C PRO A 290 -3.97 -1.62 -9.40
N TYR A 291 -3.56 -2.37 -8.38
CA TYR A 291 -2.66 -1.89 -7.30
C TYR A 291 -1.35 -1.23 -7.78
N ASN A 292 -0.83 -1.63 -8.94
CA ASN A 292 0.39 -1.05 -9.51
C ASN A 292 0.19 0.35 -10.15
N TYR A 293 -1.05 0.75 -10.41
CA TYR A 293 -1.44 2.06 -10.95
C TYR A 293 -2.00 2.98 -9.85
N ASN A 294 -1.36 3.01 -8.68
CA ASN A 294 -1.88 3.70 -7.50
C ASN A 294 -1.56 5.21 -7.42
N ASN A 295 -1.02 5.79 -8.48
CA ASN A 295 -0.92 7.23 -8.63
C ASN A 295 -2.08 7.70 -9.50
N VAL A 296 -2.92 8.59 -8.97
CA VAL A 296 -4.15 9.05 -9.63
C VAL A 296 -4.10 10.57 -9.78
N THR A 297 -4.33 11.05 -11.01
CA THR A 297 -4.45 12.47 -11.34
C THR A 297 -5.86 12.74 -11.86
N PHE A 298 -6.53 13.73 -11.28
CA PHE A 298 -7.81 14.22 -11.76
C PHE A 298 -7.58 15.55 -12.49
N ASN A 299 -8.03 15.65 -13.73
CA ASN A 299 -8.08 16.91 -14.48
C ASN A 299 -9.54 17.33 -14.62
N PHE A 300 -9.82 18.61 -14.41
CA PHE A 300 -11.19 19.14 -14.43
C PHE A 300 -11.22 20.55 -15.03
N THR A 301 -12.33 20.87 -15.70
CA THR A 301 -12.61 22.21 -16.20
C THR A 301 -13.58 22.92 -15.26
N GLU A 302 -13.30 24.19 -15.04
CA GLU A 302 -14.27 25.11 -14.48
C GLU A 302 -15.30 25.52 -15.56
N SER A 303 -16.59 25.45 -15.23
CA SER A 303 -17.66 25.67 -16.23
C SER A 303 -17.86 27.14 -16.64
N HIS A 304 -17.06 28.09 -16.15
CA HIS A 304 -17.19 29.51 -16.51
C HIS A 304 -15.81 30.17 -16.72
N SER A 305 -15.45 30.37 -17.99
CA SER A 305 -14.20 31.03 -18.41
C SER A 305 -14.16 32.55 -18.17
N PHE A 306 -15.12 33.13 -17.43
CA PHE A 306 -15.34 34.58 -17.38
C PHE A 306 -15.55 35.18 -15.98
N THR A 307 -15.36 34.42 -14.90
CA THR A 307 -15.46 34.94 -13.53
C THR A 307 -14.20 34.57 -12.74
N SER A 308 -13.24 35.48 -12.62
CA SER A 308 -11.91 35.24 -12.02
C SER A 308 -11.88 35.07 -10.49
N ASN A 309 -13.04 34.93 -9.83
CA ASN A 309 -13.17 34.67 -8.40
C ASN A 309 -13.69 33.27 -8.05
N LEU A 310 -13.77 32.36 -9.02
CA LEU A 310 -14.12 30.97 -8.71
C LEU A 310 -12.86 30.20 -8.34
N SER A 311 -12.96 29.43 -7.26
CA SER A 311 -11.94 28.49 -6.82
C SER A 311 -12.58 27.11 -6.72
N VAL A 312 -11.75 26.08 -6.76
CA VAL A 312 -12.20 24.71 -6.64
C VAL A 312 -11.71 24.13 -5.32
N GLN A 313 -12.59 23.40 -4.65
CA GLN A 313 -12.25 22.57 -3.51
C GLN A 313 -12.46 21.11 -3.88
N TYR A 314 -11.57 20.26 -3.37
CA TYR A 314 -11.62 18.84 -3.57
C TYR A 314 -11.47 18.08 -2.26
N LEU A 315 -12.08 16.90 -2.20
CA LEU A 315 -12.06 16.00 -1.06
C LEU A 315 -11.91 14.56 -1.58
N LEU A 316 -11.05 13.78 -0.92
CA LEU A 316 -10.90 12.36 -1.21
C LEU A 316 -11.30 11.54 0.02
N GLU A 317 -12.57 11.11 0.04
CA GLU A 317 -13.07 10.21 1.07
C GLU A 317 -12.34 8.85 0.95
N GLY A 318 -11.84 8.35 2.09
CA GLY A 318 -10.95 7.19 2.17
C GLY A 318 -9.50 7.54 2.52
N MET A 319 -9.11 8.82 2.39
CA MET A 319 -7.82 9.34 2.92
C MET A 319 -8.04 10.35 4.05
N GLY A 320 -9.08 11.19 3.95
CA GLY A 320 -9.48 12.16 4.96
C GLY A 320 -10.91 12.65 4.73
N ASN A 321 -11.43 13.42 5.68
CA ASN A 321 -12.80 13.97 5.65
C ASN A 321 -12.84 15.51 5.58
N GLU A 322 -11.70 16.15 5.32
CA GLU A 322 -11.59 17.61 5.24
C GLU A 322 -11.38 18.07 3.80
N TRP A 323 -12.08 19.13 3.40
CA TRP A 323 -11.93 19.76 2.09
C TRP A 323 -10.56 20.43 1.98
N SER A 324 -10.01 20.47 0.77
CA SER A 324 -8.80 21.22 0.47
C SER A 324 -9.01 22.73 0.65
N GLU A 325 -7.91 23.45 0.83
CA GLU A 325 -7.90 24.90 0.62
C GLU A 325 -8.38 25.23 -0.81
N PRO A 326 -9.13 26.34 -1.01
CA PRO A 326 -9.56 26.77 -2.33
C PRO A 326 -8.37 26.95 -3.26
N SER A 327 -8.43 26.33 -4.44
CA SER A 327 -7.35 26.39 -5.44
C SER A 327 -7.89 26.64 -6.83
N THR A 328 -7.14 27.37 -7.64
CA THR A 328 -7.42 27.60 -9.07
C THR A 328 -6.73 26.57 -9.99
N SER A 329 -6.05 25.58 -9.42
CA SER A 329 -5.42 24.51 -10.20
C SER A 329 -6.49 23.60 -10.82
N GLY A 330 -6.46 23.44 -12.16
CA GLY A 330 -7.32 22.51 -12.89
C GLY A 330 -6.92 21.03 -12.78
N SER A 331 -5.99 20.69 -11.88
CA SER A 331 -5.58 19.30 -11.65
C SER A 331 -5.21 19.02 -10.20
N VAL A 332 -5.48 17.78 -9.77
CA VAL A 332 -5.15 17.25 -8.44
C VAL A 332 -4.43 15.91 -8.58
N PHE A 333 -3.33 15.74 -7.83
CA PHE A 333 -2.50 14.53 -7.87
C PHE A 333 -2.43 13.83 -6.51
N TYR A 334 -2.78 12.55 -6.50
CA TYR A 334 -2.63 11.65 -5.35
C TYR A 334 -1.58 10.58 -5.64
N ALA A 335 -0.54 10.53 -4.82
CA ALA A 335 0.55 9.57 -4.95
C ALA A 335 0.34 8.36 -4.04
N ARG A 336 0.59 7.16 -4.58
CA ARG A 336 0.68 5.90 -3.83
C ARG A 336 -0.52 5.59 -2.93
N LEU A 337 -1.73 5.70 -3.49
CA LEU A 337 -2.95 5.38 -2.75
C LEU A 337 -2.98 3.89 -2.32
N PRO A 338 -3.32 3.58 -1.06
CA PRO A 338 -3.49 2.22 -0.57
C PRO A 338 -4.65 1.46 -1.25
N LYS A 339 -4.77 0.15 -0.97
CA LYS A 339 -5.95 -0.61 -1.39
C LYS A 339 -7.19 -0.13 -0.64
N GLY A 340 -8.31 0.00 -1.33
CA GLY A 340 -9.57 0.47 -0.73
C GLY A 340 -10.48 1.17 -1.75
N SER A 341 -11.68 1.51 -1.29
CA SER A 341 -12.65 2.29 -2.05
C SER A 341 -12.49 3.77 -1.73
N TYR A 342 -12.48 4.60 -2.76
CA TYR A 342 -12.30 6.04 -2.67
C TYR A 342 -13.41 6.77 -3.39
N THR A 343 -13.83 7.90 -2.82
CA THR A 343 -14.77 8.81 -3.47
C THR A 343 -14.13 10.18 -3.57
N PHE A 344 -13.81 10.58 -4.80
CA PHE A 344 -13.33 11.92 -5.10
C PHE A 344 -14.53 12.85 -5.28
N LYS A 345 -14.56 13.92 -4.50
CA LYS A 345 -15.59 14.96 -4.54
C LYS A 345 -14.95 16.27 -4.94
N LEU A 346 -15.65 17.01 -5.81
CA LEU A 346 -15.19 18.27 -6.38
C LEU A 346 -16.33 19.29 -6.35
N ARG A 347 -16.06 20.50 -5.90
CA ARG A 347 -17.04 21.59 -5.90
C ARG A 347 -16.37 22.92 -6.22
N THR A 348 -17.12 23.82 -6.83
CA THR A 348 -16.71 25.22 -7.04
C THR A 348 -17.19 26.07 -5.87
N ILE A 349 -16.35 27.00 -5.44
CA ILE A 349 -16.63 28.00 -4.42
C ILE A 349 -16.38 29.39 -5.00
N ASP A 350 -17.25 30.35 -4.71
CA ASP A 350 -17.03 31.74 -5.06
C ASP A 350 -16.29 32.52 -3.94
N GLY A 351 -15.86 33.74 -4.24
CA GLY A 351 -15.21 34.62 -3.27
C GLY A 351 -16.09 35.07 -2.09
N LEU A 352 -17.38 34.74 -2.08
CA LEU A 352 -18.34 35.00 -1.00
C LEU A 352 -18.62 33.74 -0.15
N GLY A 353 -18.04 32.60 -0.50
CA GLY A 353 -18.21 31.32 0.20
C GLY A 353 -19.44 30.52 -0.24
N ASN A 354 -20.10 30.87 -1.35
CA ASN A 354 -21.18 30.06 -1.92
C ASN A 354 -20.60 28.84 -2.64
N GLU A 355 -21.30 27.70 -2.57
CA GLU A 355 -20.84 26.40 -3.06
C GLU A 355 -21.74 25.90 -4.20
N SER A 356 -21.16 25.20 -5.19
CA SER A 356 -21.93 24.45 -6.19
C SER A 356 -22.32 23.04 -5.74
N GLU A 357 -23.15 22.39 -6.56
CA GLU A 357 -23.39 20.95 -6.45
C GLU A 357 -22.07 20.16 -6.60
N GLU A 358 -21.92 19.10 -5.81
CA GLU A 358 -20.71 18.27 -5.80
C GLU A 358 -20.65 17.34 -7.01
N THR A 359 -19.52 17.37 -7.74
CA THR A 359 -19.18 16.34 -8.73
C THR A 359 -18.47 15.19 -8.04
N VAL A 360 -19.03 13.99 -8.17
CA VAL A 360 -18.57 12.79 -7.46
C VAL A 360 -18.00 11.77 -8.44
N TYR A 361 -16.80 11.26 -8.16
CA TYR A 361 -16.16 10.17 -8.90
C TYR A 361 -15.72 9.06 -7.94
N ARG A 362 -16.24 7.85 -8.15
CA ARG A 362 -15.97 6.67 -7.31
C ARG A 362 -14.99 5.75 -8.00
N PHE A 363 -14.01 5.25 -7.25
CA PHE A 363 -13.05 4.28 -7.74
C PHE A 363 -12.56 3.36 -6.63
N GLU A 364 -12.08 2.17 -7.00
CA GLU A 364 -11.52 1.20 -6.06
C GLU A 364 -10.10 0.82 -6.48
N ILE A 365 -9.17 0.82 -5.53
CA ILE A 365 -7.83 0.29 -5.72
C ILE A 365 -7.81 -1.17 -5.30
N LEU A 366 -7.67 -2.05 -6.29
CA LEU A 366 -7.70 -3.50 -6.12
C LEU A 366 -6.56 -3.98 -5.22
N SER A 367 -6.80 -5.10 -4.55
CA SER A 367 -5.75 -5.77 -3.76
C SER A 367 -4.59 -6.26 -4.64
N PRO A 368 -3.35 -6.26 -4.13
CA PRO A 368 -2.23 -6.88 -4.83
C PRO A 368 -2.50 -8.37 -5.10
N TRP A 369 -2.09 -8.86 -6.28
CA TRP A 369 -2.34 -10.25 -6.70
C TRP A 369 -1.77 -11.30 -5.73
N TYR A 370 -0.67 -11.00 -5.05
CA TYR A 370 -0.01 -11.87 -4.07
C TYR A 370 -0.73 -11.95 -2.71
N GLN A 371 -1.77 -11.14 -2.47
CA GLN A 371 -2.61 -11.19 -1.26
C GLN A 371 -3.99 -11.81 -1.51
N THR A 372 -4.19 -12.49 -2.64
CA THR A 372 -5.46 -13.14 -2.97
C THR A 372 -5.60 -14.50 -2.29
N TYR A 373 -6.84 -14.98 -2.06
CA TYR A 373 -7.08 -16.32 -1.51
C TYR A 373 -6.40 -17.45 -2.32
N TRP A 374 -6.34 -17.30 -3.64
CA TRP A 374 -5.63 -18.23 -4.53
C TRP A 374 -4.11 -18.21 -4.32
N ALA A 375 -3.51 -17.06 -4.04
CA ALA A 375 -2.10 -16.97 -3.68
C ALA A 375 -1.80 -17.71 -2.36
N TYR A 376 -2.65 -17.56 -1.34
CA TYR A 376 -2.53 -18.32 -0.10
C TYR A 376 -2.70 -19.83 -0.31
N LEU A 377 -3.68 -20.25 -1.12
CA LEU A 377 -3.86 -21.65 -1.49
C LEU A 377 -2.61 -22.22 -2.17
N LEU A 378 -2.01 -21.47 -3.10
CA LEU A 378 -0.76 -21.85 -3.76
C LEU A 378 0.40 -21.96 -2.76
N TYR A 379 0.53 -21.03 -1.80
CA TYR A 379 1.55 -21.11 -0.76
C TYR A 379 1.38 -22.36 0.10
N VAL A 380 0.14 -22.68 0.52
CA VAL A 380 -0.16 -23.90 1.27
C VAL A 380 0.17 -25.15 0.45
N LEU A 381 -0.14 -25.17 -0.85
CA LEU A 381 0.20 -26.30 -1.73
C LEU A 381 1.71 -26.46 -1.91
N ILE A 382 2.45 -25.38 -2.10
CA ILE A 382 3.92 -25.42 -2.24
C ILE A 382 4.53 -25.90 -0.93
N THR A 383 4.14 -25.33 0.21
CA THR A 383 4.64 -25.74 1.52
C THR A 383 4.27 -27.20 1.82
N GLY A 384 3.03 -27.62 1.54
CA GLY A 384 2.58 -29.00 1.67
C GLY A 384 3.36 -29.96 0.77
N SER A 385 3.65 -29.57 -0.48
CA SER A 385 4.46 -30.36 -1.42
C SER A 385 5.89 -30.52 -0.92
N VAL A 386 6.50 -29.45 -0.40
CA VAL A 386 7.85 -29.49 0.20
C VAL A 386 7.86 -30.42 1.42
N LEU A 387 6.89 -30.29 2.32
CA LEU A 387 6.76 -31.15 3.50
C LEU A 387 6.55 -32.63 3.10
N TYR A 388 5.71 -32.87 2.09
CA TYR A 388 5.46 -34.21 1.56
C TYR A 388 6.73 -34.80 0.94
N LEU A 389 7.49 -34.03 0.15
CA LEU A 389 8.76 -34.47 -0.42
C LEU A 389 9.79 -34.80 0.68
N VAL A 390 9.93 -33.94 1.69
CA VAL A 390 10.82 -34.19 2.83
C VAL A 390 10.41 -35.46 3.59
N TRP A 391 9.11 -35.59 3.92
CA TRP A 391 8.57 -36.79 4.56
C TRP A 391 8.81 -38.05 3.72
N MET A 392 8.58 -37.98 2.42
CA MET A 392 8.82 -39.08 1.47
C MET A 392 10.31 -39.48 1.44
N LEU A 393 11.23 -38.52 1.42
CA LEU A 393 12.66 -38.78 1.45
C LEU A 393 13.10 -39.43 2.77
N ILE A 394 12.55 -38.98 3.90
CA ILE A 394 12.79 -39.58 5.23
C ILE A 394 12.27 -41.02 5.27
N LEU A 395 11.04 -41.27 4.80
CA LEU A 395 10.44 -42.61 4.75
C LEU A 395 11.22 -43.56 3.86
N ARG A 396 11.65 -43.09 2.67
CA ARG A 396 12.52 -43.85 1.76
C ARG A 396 13.83 -44.24 2.44
N ARG A 397 14.48 -43.29 3.13
CA ARG A 397 15.71 -43.55 3.87
C ARG A 397 15.49 -44.57 5.00
N TYR A 398 14.41 -44.45 5.75
CA TYR A 398 14.04 -45.39 6.82
C TYR A 398 13.80 -46.80 6.28
N ARG A 399 13.02 -46.94 5.20
CA ARG A 399 12.72 -48.23 4.57
C ARG A 399 13.98 -48.91 4.04
N ASN A 400 14.88 -48.15 3.41
CA ASN A 400 16.15 -48.67 2.89
C ASN A 400 17.05 -49.17 4.03
N LEU A 401 17.15 -48.42 5.13
CA LEU A 401 17.90 -48.84 6.32
C LEU A 401 17.29 -50.09 6.97
N HIS A 402 15.96 -50.15 7.06
CA HIS A 402 15.27 -51.33 7.59
C HIS A 402 15.52 -52.56 6.71
N LEU A 403 15.41 -52.42 5.39
CA LEU A 403 15.64 -53.50 4.43
C LEU A 403 17.10 -54.00 4.49
N GLN A 404 18.07 -53.10 4.63
CA GLN A 404 19.47 -53.50 4.83
C GLN A 404 19.66 -54.30 6.12
N LYS A 405 19.02 -53.87 7.23
CA LYS A 405 19.07 -54.61 8.50
C LYS A 405 18.44 -56.00 8.39
N VAL A 406 17.31 -56.13 7.71
CA VAL A 406 16.64 -57.42 7.48
C VAL A 406 17.51 -58.34 6.61
N ARG A 407 18.02 -57.86 5.47
CA ARG A 407 18.93 -58.63 4.61
C ARG A 407 20.19 -59.08 5.35
N ALA A 408 20.77 -58.21 6.18
CA ALA A 408 21.92 -58.55 7.00
C ALA A 408 21.60 -59.57 8.11
N ARG A 409 20.35 -59.64 8.58
CA ARG A 409 19.90 -60.70 9.52
C ARG A 409 19.69 -62.02 8.79
N GLU A 410 19.01 -62.00 7.65
CA GLU A 410 18.78 -63.19 6.80
C GLU A 410 20.10 -63.80 6.34
N ALA A 411 21.03 -62.99 5.84
CA ALA A 411 22.35 -63.48 5.42
C ALA A 411 23.13 -64.12 6.59
N ARG A 412 23.03 -63.55 7.80
CA ARG A 412 23.64 -64.13 9.00
C ARG A 412 22.95 -65.43 9.41
N TYR A 413 21.63 -65.49 9.32
CA TYR A 413 20.86 -66.71 9.62
C TYR A 413 21.20 -67.83 8.65
N LEU A 414 21.22 -67.56 7.35
CA LEU A 414 21.59 -68.54 6.31
C LEU A 414 23.02 -69.05 6.48
N ARG A 415 23.98 -68.17 6.81
CA ARG A 415 25.36 -68.60 7.11
C ARG A 415 25.43 -69.58 8.26
N ARG A 416 24.79 -69.27 9.39
CA ARG A 416 24.73 -70.18 10.55
C ARG A 416 24.04 -71.49 10.21
N MET A 417 22.97 -71.44 9.42
CA MET A 417 22.28 -72.65 8.98
C MET A 417 23.20 -73.52 8.12
N ASN A 418 23.93 -72.94 7.17
CA ASN A 418 24.91 -73.67 6.36
C ASN A 418 26.04 -74.27 7.20
N GLU A 419 26.60 -73.51 8.15
CA GLU A 419 27.63 -74.01 9.07
C GLU A 419 27.11 -75.21 9.89
N ASN A 420 25.89 -75.11 10.43
CA ASN A 420 25.28 -76.21 11.17
C ASN A 420 25.01 -77.44 10.28
N LEU A 421 24.57 -77.24 9.04
CA LEU A 421 24.36 -78.34 8.10
C LEU A 421 25.68 -79.05 7.74
N LEU A 422 26.75 -78.28 7.50
CA LEU A 422 28.08 -78.85 7.23
C LEU A 422 28.58 -79.67 8.43
N ASN A 423 28.46 -79.14 9.65
CA ASN A 423 28.81 -79.88 10.86
C ASN A 423 27.99 -81.16 11.01
N LYS A 424 26.70 -81.14 10.63
CA LYS A 424 25.82 -82.32 10.67
C LYS A 424 26.24 -83.40 9.69
N ILE A 425 26.71 -83.00 8.51
CA ILE A 425 27.25 -83.91 7.49
C ILE A 425 28.53 -84.56 8.02
N GLU A 426 29.44 -83.75 8.57
CA GLU A 426 30.72 -84.24 9.12
C GLU A 426 30.51 -85.20 10.30
N GLU A 427 29.57 -84.90 11.21
CA GLU A 427 29.16 -85.79 12.31
C GLU A 427 28.69 -87.16 11.78
N LYS A 428 27.86 -87.15 10.72
CA LYS A 428 27.32 -88.37 10.12
C LYS A 428 28.37 -89.21 9.38
N ASP A 429 29.33 -88.56 8.74
CA ASP A 429 30.43 -89.25 8.07
C ASP A 429 31.37 -89.94 9.08
N ALA A 430 31.67 -89.28 10.20
CA ALA A 430 32.44 -89.88 11.28
C ALA A 430 31.73 -91.10 11.90
N GLU A 431 30.41 -91.01 12.13
CA GLU A 431 29.60 -92.12 12.64
C GLU A 431 29.69 -93.36 11.74
N LEU A 432 29.56 -93.19 10.41
CA LEU A 432 29.66 -94.30 9.45
C LEU A 432 31.07 -94.92 9.40
N PHE A 433 32.11 -94.09 9.44
CA PHE A 433 33.50 -94.56 9.38
C PHE A 433 33.88 -95.40 10.60
N THR A 434 33.47 -94.97 11.80
CA THR A 434 33.74 -95.71 13.05
C THR A 434 33.08 -97.08 13.05
N GLN A 435 31.82 -97.19 12.58
CA GLN A 435 31.11 -98.48 12.51
C GLN A 435 31.73 -99.42 11.46
N THR A 436 32.12 -98.90 10.30
CA THR A 436 32.79 -99.71 9.26
C THR A 436 34.12 -100.26 9.77
N SER A 437 34.90 -99.43 10.47
CA SER A 437 36.18 -99.83 11.08
C SER A 437 36.02 -100.90 12.15
N PHE A 438 34.93 -100.85 12.93
CA PHE A 438 34.61 -101.87 13.93
C PHE A 438 34.38 -103.24 13.29
N ILE A 439 33.63 -103.29 12.18
CA ILE A 439 33.37 -104.54 11.46
C ILE A 439 34.67 -105.11 10.88
N ILE A 440 35.52 -104.27 10.26
CA ILE A 440 36.82 -104.70 9.71
C ILE A 440 37.70 -105.32 10.80
N LYS A 441 37.83 -104.65 11.96
CA LYS A 441 38.62 -105.15 13.08
C LYS A 441 38.06 -106.45 13.67
N LYS A 442 36.73 -106.56 13.77
CA LYS A 442 36.06 -107.80 14.20
C LYS A 442 36.50 -108.97 13.30
N ASN A 443 36.42 -108.78 11.98
CA ASN A 443 36.75 -109.83 11.02
C ASN A 443 38.24 -110.16 10.99
N GLU A 444 39.14 -109.17 11.08
CA GLU A 444 40.58 -109.42 11.19
C GLU A 444 40.91 -110.27 12.44
N LEU A 445 40.27 -109.98 13.57
CA LEU A 445 40.47 -110.73 14.81
C LEU A 445 40.01 -112.18 14.65
N ILE A 446 38.81 -112.42 14.10
CA ILE A 446 38.31 -113.77 13.84
C ILE A 446 39.23 -114.53 12.88
N LEU A 447 39.71 -113.88 11.81
CA LEU A 447 40.66 -114.48 10.88
C LEU A 447 41.99 -114.84 11.57
N SER A 448 42.52 -113.96 12.43
CA SER A 448 43.72 -114.24 13.21
C SER A 448 43.53 -115.42 14.17
N LEU A 449 42.38 -115.51 14.84
CA LEU A 449 42.04 -116.63 15.72
C LEU A 449 41.95 -117.94 14.94
N LYS A 450 41.34 -117.90 13.75
CA LYS A 450 41.29 -119.06 12.84
C LYS A 450 42.68 -119.51 12.43
N ASN A 451 43.54 -118.58 12.00
CA ASN A 451 44.91 -118.90 11.61
C ASN A 451 45.72 -119.51 12.78
N ILE A 452 45.54 -119.01 14.01
CA ILE A 452 46.18 -119.57 15.20
C ILE A 452 45.67 -121.00 15.45
N ALA A 453 44.36 -121.25 15.32
CA ALA A 453 43.77 -122.58 15.46
C ALA A 453 44.30 -123.55 14.39
N ASP A 454 44.42 -123.09 13.14
CA ASP A 454 44.94 -123.88 12.02
C ASP A 454 46.45 -124.19 12.18
N ASP A 455 47.28 -123.23 12.63
CA ASP A 455 48.72 -123.47 12.89
C ASP A 455 48.95 -124.42 14.07
N PHE A 456 48.14 -124.31 15.13
CA PHE A 456 48.19 -125.24 16.26
C PHE A 456 47.84 -126.67 15.81
N TYR A 457 46.85 -126.82 14.93
CA TYR A 457 46.50 -128.11 14.36
C TYR A 457 47.64 -128.71 13.53
N ALA A 458 48.23 -127.94 12.62
CA ALA A 458 49.30 -128.41 11.73
C ALA A 458 50.53 -128.95 12.49
N LYS A 459 50.76 -128.48 13.72
CA LYS A 459 51.90 -128.87 14.56
C LYS A 459 51.58 -129.96 15.60
N SER A 460 50.32 -130.27 15.88
CA SER A 460 49.95 -131.25 16.91
C SER A 460 49.75 -132.67 16.32
N ALA A 461 50.52 -133.65 16.78
CA ALA A 461 50.44 -135.04 16.30
C ALA A 461 49.35 -135.89 16.99
N GLN A 462 48.50 -135.27 17.82
CA GLN A 462 47.58 -135.99 18.70
C GLN A 462 46.15 -136.01 18.13
N LYS A 463 45.77 -137.14 17.52
CA LYS A 463 44.45 -137.38 16.89
C LYS A 463 43.23 -137.15 17.82
N SER A 464 43.41 -137.11 19.15
CA SER A 464 42.33 -136.88 20.11
C SER A 464 41.83 -135.43 20.19
N LEU A 465 42.54 -134.47 19.59
CA LEU A 465 42.13 -133.05 19.55
C LEU A 465 41.17 -132.70 18.40
N LEU A 466 40.94 -133.65 17.47
CA LEU A 466 40.12 -133.45 16.27
C LEU A 466 38.68 -132.95 16.56
N PRO A 467 37.94 -133.50 17.55
CA PRO A 467 36.56 -133.07 17.82
C PRO A 467 36.48 -131.65 18.39
N PHE A 468 37.49 -131.25 19.18
CA PHE A 468 37.52 -129.93 19.81
C PHE A 468 37.84 -128.84 18.79
N ILE A 469 38.78 -129.11 17.87
CA ILE A 469 39.08 -128.19 16.75
C ILE A 469 37.93 -128.13 15.75
N GLN A 470 37.24 -129.24 15.48
CA GLN A 470 36.00 -129.20 14.70
C GLN A 470 34.94 -128.32 15.36
N LYS A 471 34.83 -128.34 16.71
CA LYS A 471 33.89 -127.49 17.45
C LYS A 471 34.32 -126.01 17.47
N ILE A 472 35.62 -125.72 17.59
CA ILE A 472 36.16 -124.36 17.47
C ILE A 472 35.94 -123.83 16.06
N ASN A 473 36.23 -124.62 15.03
CA ASN A 473 36.01 -124.25 13.64
C ASN A 473 34.51 -124.11 13.32
N ALA A 474 33.63 -124.92 13.93
CA ALA A 474 32.20 -124.75 13.82
C ALA A 474 31.70 -123.46 14.53
N LEU A 475 32.26 -123.12 15.70
CA LEU A 475 31.92 -121.87 16.40
C LEU A 475 32.47 -120.64 15.69
N LEU A 476 33.68 -120.71 15.11
CA LEU A 476 34.24 -119.66 14.27
C LEU A 476 33.43 -119.52 12.98
N ALA A 477 33.03 -120.63 12.34
CA ALA A 477 32.15 -120.61 11.17
C ALA A 477 30.76 -120.01 11.49
N ASN A 478 30.15 -120.36 12.63
CA ASN A 478 28.84 -119.83 13.04
C ASN A 478 28.89 -118.38 13.54
N ASN A 479 30.03 -117.87 14.04
CA ASN A 479 30.21 -116.44 14.34
C ASN A 479 30.76 -115.65 13.15
N MET A 480 31.14 -116.33 12.08
CA MET A 480 31.40 -115.77 10.74
C MET A 480 30.11 -115.78 9.92
N ASP A 481 28.97 -115.39 10.52
CA ASP A 481 27.71 -115.24 9.79
C ASP A 481 27.77 -113.98 8.92
N THR A 482 28.49 -114.13 7.81
CA THR A 482 28.80 -113.05 6.87
C THR A 482 27.54 -112.43 6.26
N GLU A 483 26.44 -113.16 6.15
CA GLU A 483 25.25 -112.65 5.45
C GLU A 483 24.51 -111.56 6.23
N ASP A 484 24.39 -111.67 7.55
CA ASP A 484 23.75 -110.67 8.40
C ASP A 484 24.58 -109.40 8.58
N ASP A 485 25.90 -109.54 8.78
CA ASP A 485 26.83 -108.40 8.81
C ASP A 485 26.80 -107.63 7.47
N TRP A 486 26.72 -108.36 6.34
CA TRP A 486 26.58 -107.76 5.02
C TRP A 486 25.22 -107.11 4.82
N ASN A 487 24.12 -107.71 5.29
CA ASN A 487 22.80 -107.11 5.20
C ASN A 487 22.75 -105.79 6.00
N MET A 488 23.31 -105.77 7.20
CA MET A 488 23.40 -104.56 8.03
C MET A 488 24.26 -103.49 7.35
N PHE A 489 25.43 -103.86 6.82
CA PHE A 489 26.30 -102.95 6.09
C PHE A 489 25.60 -102.36 4.86
N LEU A 490 24.91 -103.17 4.06
CA LEU A 490 24.21 -102.73 2.85
C LEU A 490 23.02 -101.81 3.17
N ILE A 491 22.26 -102.08 4.25
CA ILE A 491 21.18 -101.20 4.71
C ILE A 491 21.74 -99.81 5.05
N ARG A 492 22.82 -99.74 5.84
CA ARG A 492 23.44 -98.47 6.24
C ARG A 492 24.07 -97.73 5.07
N PHE A 493 24.67 -98.48 4.14
CA PHE A 493 25.19 -97.90 2.91
C PHE A 493 24.07 -97.25 2.08
N GLU A 494 22.93 -97.92 1.91
CA GLU A 494 21.77 -97.40 1.16
C GLU A 494 21.11 -96.19 1.86
N GLU A 495 21.22 -96.07 3.20
CA GLU A 495 20.80 -94.85 3.93
C GLU A 495 21.58 -93.61 3.49
N LYS A 496 22.89 -93.73 3.23
CA LYS A 496 23.75 -92.63 2.74
C LYS A 496 23.67 -92.48 1.21
N HIS A 497 23.80 -93.58 0.48
CA HIS A 497 23.84 -93.60 -0.98
C HIS A 497 22.51 -94.11 -1.56
N LYS A 498 21.45 -93.34 -1.32
CA LYS A 498 20.09 -93.71 -1.73
C LYS A 498 20.01 -93.96 -3.22
N ASN A 499 19.43 -95.10 -3.60
CA ASN A 499 19.27 -95.59 -4.98
C ASN A 499 20.56 -96.06 -5.66
N PHE A 500 21.69 -96.15 -4.96
CA PHE A 500 22.94 -96.61 -5.57
C PHE A 500 22.79 -98.03 -6.14
N PHE A 501 22.29 -98.98 -5.33
CA PHE A 501 22.11 -100.35 -5.82
C PHE A 501 21.03 -100.45 -6.89
N LYS A 502 19.98 -99.61 -6.81
CA LYS A 502 18.93 -99.53 -7.83
C LYS A 502 19.50 -99.08 -9.17
N LYS A 503 20.33 -98.02 -9.18
CA LYS A 503 21.02 -97.52 -10.38
C LYS A 503 22.00 -98.54 -10.94
N LEU A 504 22.81 -99.17 -10.09
CA LEU A 504 23.75 -100.21 -10.51
C LEU A 504 23.04 -101.40 -11.15
N LYS A 505 21.92 -101.86 -10.60
CA LYS A 505 21.13 -102.96 -11.20
C LYS A 505 20.49 -102.57 -12.53
N ILE A 506 20.14 -101.30 -12.72
CA ILE A 506 19.60 -100.79 -14.00
C ILE A 506 20.72 -100.73 -15.05
N LEU A 507 21.88 -100.17 -14.69
CA LEU A 507 23.00 -99.97 -15.61
C LEU A 507 23.72 -101.29 -15.94
N TYR A 508 23.81 -102.20 -14.96
CA TYR A 508 24.55 -103.47 -15.08
C TYR A 508 23.74 -104.63 -14.48
N PRO A 509 22.69 -105.12 -15.19
CA PRO A 509 21.80 -106.18 -14.71
C PRO A 509 22.51 -107.52 -14.41
N GLN A 510 23.69 -107.74 -15.01
CA GLN A 510 24.53 -108.95 -14.87
C GLN A 510 25.32 -109.02 -13.55
N LEU A 511 25.28 -107.99 -12.71
CA LEU A 511 26.00 -107.97 -11.43
C LEU A 511 25.35 -108.92 -10.43
N THR A 512 26.17 -109.78 -9.84
CA THR A 512 25.77 -110.68 -8.77
C THR A 512 25.74 -109.96 -7.42
N ASN A 513 25.11 -110.55 -6.39
CA ASN A 513 25.12 -109.97 -5.04
C ASN A 513 26.55 -109.74 -4.51
N ASN A 514 27.51 -110.62 -4.82
CA ASN A 514 28.91 -110.43 -4.44
C ASN A 514 29.58 -109.27 -5.18
N ASP A 515 29.19 -109.01 -6.43
CA ASP A 515 29.66 -107.84 -7.18
C ASP A 515 29.10 -106.56 -6.55
N LEU A 516 27.83 -106.54 -6.13
CA LEU A 516 27.22 -105.39 -5.45
C LEU A 516 27.89 -105.10 -4.10
N ARG A 517 28.21 -106.15 -3.32
CA ARG A 517 29.00 -106.04 -2.08
C ARG A 517 30.36 -105.40 -2.34
N LEU A 518 31.04 -105.84 -3.39
CA LEU A 518 32.32 -105.26 -3.80
C LEU A 518 32.17 -103.80 -4.25
N CYS A 519 31.15 -103.45 -5.03
CA CYS A 519 30.88 -102.06 -5.43
C CYS A 519 30.67 -101.14 -4.23
N ALA A 520 29.92 -101.59 -3.21
CA ALA A 520 29.68 -100.82 -2.00
C ALA A 520 31.00 -100.51 -1.25
N CYS A 521 31.87 -101.50 -1.09
CA CYS A 521 33.18 -101.27 -0.49
C CYS A 521 34.06 -100.31 -1.28
N LEU A 522 34.04 -100.43 -2.62
CA LEU A 522 34.81 -99.56 -3.50
C LEU A 522 34.31 -98.12 -3.47
N LYS A 523 32.98 -97.92 -3.41
CA LYS A 523 32.35 -96.60 -3.26
C LYS A 523 32.69 -95.95 -1.92
N LEU A 524 32.86 -96.72 -0.85
CA LEU A 524 33.36 -96.24 0.44
C LEU A 524 34.89 -96.01 0.46
N GLY A 525 35.61 -96.31 -0.64
CA GLY A 525 37.05 -96.11 -0.73
C GLY A 525 37.88 -97.10 0.07
N LEU A 526 37.33 -98.25 0.47
CA LEU A 526 38.05 -99.26 1.26
C LEU A 526 39.23 -99.86 0.48
N GLU A 527 40.33 -100.12 1.20
CA GLU A 527 41.52 -100.75 0.63
C GLU A 527 41.28 -102.24 0.35
N SER A 528 42.02 -102.83 -0.59
CA SER A 528 41.86 -104.25 -0.96
C SER A 528 42.03 -105.21 0.22
N LYS A 529 42.84 -104.84 1.23
CA LYS A 529 43.03 -105.61 2.46
C LYS A 529 41.77 -105.59 3.33
N ASP A 530 41.13 -104.44 3.49
CA ASP A 530 39.90 -104.28 4.26
C ASP A 530 38.74 -104.98 3.59
N ILE A 531 38.65 -104.89 2.25
CA ILE A 531 37.66 -105.61 1.46
C ILE A 531 37.84 -107.13 1.63
N ALA A 532 39.08 -107.62 1.66
CA ALA A 532 39.37 -109.04 1.84
C ALA A 532 38.89 -109.52 3.22
N SER A 533 39.14 -108.72 4.26
CA SER A 533 38.65 -108.97 5.61
C SER A 533 37.11 -108.94 5.68
N LEU A 534 36.47 -107.96 5.05
CA LEU A 534 35.01 -107.81 5.07
C LEU A 534 34.29 -108.90 4.27
N MET A 535 34.83 -109.27 3.11
CA MET A 535 34.28 -110.32 2.24
C MET A 535 34.69 -111.74 2.68
N ASN A 536 35.55 -111.87 3.70
CA ASN A 536 36.11 -113.15 4.17
C ASN A 536 36.74 -113.98 3.02
N ILE A 537 37.51 -113.31 2.16
CA ILE A 537 38.23 -113.92 1.04
C ILE A 537 39.69 -113.46 1.05
N SER A 538 40.56 -114.12 0.29
CA SER A 538 41.96 -113.67 0.18
C SER A 538 42.04 -112.34 -0.56
N VAL A 539 43.07 -111.53 -0.26
CA VAL A 539 43.36 -110.28 -1.01
C VAL A 539 43.47 -110.56 -2.51
N ARG A 540 44.09 -111.69 -2.88
CA ARG A 540 44.17 -112.15 -4.28
C ARG A 540 42.80 -112.45 -4.89
N ALA A 541 41.85 -112.98 -4.10
CA ALA A 541 40.48 -113.17 -4.55
C ALA A 541 39.74 -111.83 -4.73
N VAL A 542 40.00 -110.83 -3.88
CA VAL A 542 39.49 -109.46 -4.08
C VAL A 542 40.02 -108.87 -5.39
N GLU A 543 41.32 -108.98 -5.67
CA GLU A 543 41.93 -108.49 -6.92
C GLU A 543 41.32 -109.15 -8.15
N ASN A 544 41.12 -110.48 -8.09
CA ASN A 544 40.43 -111.22 -9.15
C ASN A 544 38.98 -110.78 -9.30
N ASN A 545 38.25 -110.55 -8.21
CA ASN A 545 36.88 -110.05 -8.25
C ASN A 545 36.82 -108.63 -8.82
N ARG A 546 37.77 -107.74 -8.47
CA ARG A 546 37.91 -106.40 -9.07
C ARG A 546 38.19 -106.48 -10.56
N TYR A 547 39.05 -107.38 -11.00
CA TYR A 547 39.31 -107.62 -12.42
C TYR A 547 38.07 -108.11 -13.17
N ARG A 548 37.33 -109.07 -12.60
CA ARG A 548 36.05 -109.56 -13.15
C ARG A 548 35.00 -108.46 -13.19
N LEU A 549 34.92 -107.65 -12.13
CA LEU A 549 34.02 -106.51 -12.04
C LEU A 549 34.33 -105.49 -13.14
N ARG A 550 35.60 -105.14 -13.39
CA ARG A 550 36.00 -104.27 -14.51
C ARG A 550 35.50 -104.80 -15.86
N LYS A 551 35.63 -106.10 -16.11
CA LYS A 551 35.10 -106.71 -17.34
C LYS A 551 33.58 -106.62 -17.43
N LYS A 552 32.85 -106.84 -16.32
CA LYS A 552 31.39 -106.73 -16.28
C LYS A 552 30.90 -105.29 -16.49
N LEU A 553 31.71 -104.30 -16.11
CA LEU A 553 31.42 -102.87 -16.26
C LEU A 553 31.96 -102.26 -17.56
N ASP A 554 32.60 -103.08 -18.42
CA ASP A 554 33.25 -102.65 -19.67
C ASP A 554 34.30 -101.53 -19.51
N LEU A 555 35.09 -101.60 -18.43
CA LEU A 555 36.12 -100.60 -18.09
C LEU A 555 37.50 -100.96 -18.66
N LYS A 556 38.24 -99.94 -19.11
CA LYS A 556 39.63 -100.10 -19.57
C LYS A 556 40.56 -100.49 -18.40
N PRO A 557 41.64 -101.27 -18.61
CA PRO A 557 42.52 -101.72 -17.53
C PRO A 557 43.15 -100.61 -16.68
N THR A 558 43.31 -99.41 -17.27
CA THR A 558 43.92 -98.23 -16.65
C THR A 558 42.93 -97.34 -15.89
N GLN A 559 41.61 -97.60 -15.97
CA GLN A 559 40.61 -96.82 -15.24
C GLN A 559 40.48 -97.29 -13.78
N ASN A 560 40.42 -96.32 -12.86
CA ASN A 560 40.18 -96.59 -11.45
C ASN A 560 38.71 -96.95 -11.23
N LEU A 561 38.46 -98.10 -10.61
CA LEU A 561 37.11 -98.55 -10.26
C LEU A 561 36.41 -97.59 -9.30
N ASN A 562 37.16 -96.96 -8.39
CA ASN A 562 36.57 -96.10 -7.36
C ASN A 562 35.97 -94.83 -8.00
N ASP A 563 36.67 -94.25 -8.97
CA ASP A 563 36.23 -93.03 -9.68
C ASP A 563 34.93 -93.28 -10.48
N CYS A 564 34.79 -94.47 -11.08
CA CYS A 564 33.57 -94.86 -11.81
C CYS A 564 32.33 -94.88 -10.91
N PHE A 565 32.47 -95.24 -9.63
CA PHE A 565 31.35 -95.25 -8.70
C PHE A 565 31.10 -93.88 -8.06
N MET A 566 32.08 -92.97 -8.06
CA MET A 566 31.89 -91.60 -7.55
C MET A 566 30.86 -90.81 -8.37
N GLU A 567 30.75 -91.06 -9.68
CA GLU A 567 29.76 -90.42 -10.58
C GLU A 567 28.35 -91.04 -10.48
N ILE A 568 28.21 -92.19 -9.83
CA ILE A 568 26.93 -92.84 -9.55
C ILE A 568 26.52 -92.47 -8.12
N ASP A 569 25.94 -91.28 -7.97
CA ASP A 569 25.18 -90.85 -6.78
C ASP A 569 23.70 -90.88 -7.10
#